data_AF-A0A3G4VJD2-F1
#
_entry.id   AF-A0A3G4VJD2-F1
#
_cell.length_a   1.000
_cell.length_b   1.000
_cell.length_c   1.000
_cell.angle_alpha   90.00
_cell.angle_beta   90.00
_cell.angle_gamma   90.00
#
_symmetry.space_group_name_H-M   'P 1'
#
loop_
_entity.id
_entity.type
_entity.pdbx_description
1 polymer ?
#
loop_
_entity_poly.entity_id
_entity_poly.type
_entity_poly.pdbx_seq_one_letter_code
_entity_poly.pdbx_strand_id
1 'polypeptide(L)'
;MDKDIISTALDNIRAKSKGKPSTNTSRITINFHPDRYTPEGQPLLLAIAKDGELKSQFETNTSNGGLTAFEGGDRWLWEQRVFDGAYDRAPMNLRPKYGAVNFRNYANGASPRFGSAFFELKPHVLERATYCYPDSFFEPEDFAVSETLNNLINIATSSTADLLDDYIEAHIHGTLSLKDDVECLVLDPVFQATMIEQYALELGIPIQWHNGYQLSIETMNQYPDYRGVQFIELARELARDGMIDAKLLGLAVTEQHFDEQDIKKIWHYLARFGYRA
;
A
#
# COMPACT_ATOMS: atom_id res chain seq x y z
N MET A 1 -8.56 -14.46 23.50
CA MET A 1 -9.46 -13.40 23.02
C MET A 1 -8.94 -12.90 21.67
N ASP A 2 -7.69 -12.45 21.57
CA ASP A 2 -7.11 -11.98 20.29
C ASP A 2 -7.03 -13.07 19.21
N LYS A 3 -6.57 -14.28 19.58
CA LYS A 3 -6.56 -15.44 18.67
C LYS A 3 -7.96 -15.84 18.18
N ASP A 4 -8.99 -15.52 18.95
CA ASP A 4 -10.38 -15.83 18.61
C ASP A 4 -10.86 -14.92 17.47
N ILE A 5 -10.61 -13.60 17.60
CA ILE A 5 -10.98 -12.59 16.60
C ILE A 5 -10.33 -12.88 15.23
N ILE A 6 -9.02 -13.10 15.21
CA ILE A 6 -8.28 -13.35 13.97
C ILE A 6 -8.73 -14.67 13.32
N SER A 7 -8.92 -15.73 14.12
CA SER A 7 -9.44 -17.00 13.61
C SER A 7 -10.84 -16.82 13.02
N THR A 8 -11.73 -16.12 13.71
CA THR A 8 -13.08 -15.81 13.20
C THR A 8 -13.03 -15.07 11.87
N ALA A 9 -12.20 -14.02 11.74
CA ALA A 9 -12.04 -13.29 10.49
C ALA A 9 -11.55 -14.19 9.34
N LEU A 10 -10.55 -15.04 9.60
CA LEU A 10 -10.04 -16.01 8.63
C LEU A 10 -11.09 -17.06 8.24
N ASP A 11 -11.84 -17.59 9.21
CA ASP A 11 -12.88 -18.59 8.98
C ASP A 11 -14.05 -18.02 8.17
N ASN A 12 -14.46 -16.78 8.46
CA ASN A 12 -15.48 -16.06 7.71
C ASN A 12 -15.07 -15.86 6.24
N ILE A 13 -13.82 -15.48 5.98
CA ILE A 13 -13.32 -15.39 4.60
C ILE A 13 -13.17 -16.76 3.96
N ARG A 14 -12.70 -17.77 4.69
CA ARG A 14 -12.57 -19.14 4.17
C ARG A 14 -13.91 -19.68 3.69
N ALA A 15 -15.00 -19.38 4.41
CA ALA A 15 -16.37 -19.74 4.01
C ALA A 15 -16.84 -19.04 2.71
N LYS A 16 -16.31 -17.85 2.42
CA LYS A 16 -16.59 -17.06 1.20
C LYS A 16 -15.64 -17.38 0.04
N SER A 17 -14.55 -18.10 0.32
CA SER A 17 -13.47 -18.35 -0.64
C SER A 17 -13.82 -19.43 -1.65
N LYS A 18 -13.35 -19.27 -2.89
CA LYS A 18 -13.50 -20.24 -3.98
C LYS A 18 -12.16 -20.82 -4.41
N GLY A 19 -12.19 -21.99 -5.04
CA GLY A 19 -11.00 -22.64 -5.60
C GLY A 19 -10.50 -23.82 -4.75
N LYS A 20 -9.53 -24.54 -5.29
CA LYS A 20 -8.92 -25.69 -4.60
C LYS A 20 -7.77 -25.22 -3.70
N PRO A 21 -7.62 -25.81 -2.49
CA PRO A 21 -6.46 -25.57 -1.66
C PRO A 21 -5.15 -25.85 -2.42
N SER A 22 -4.20 -24.95 -2.28
CA SER A 22 -2.88 -25.01 -2.91
C SER A 22 -1.87 -24.20 -2.10
N THR A 23 -0.60 -24.55 -2.20
CA THR A 23 0.47 -23.77 -1.58
C THR A 23 0.75 -22.52 -2.42
N ASN A 24 0.86 -21.37 -1.78
CA ASN A 24 1.26 -20.13 -2.40
C ASN A 24 2.51 -19.57 -1.70
N THR A 25 3.45 -19.04 -2.47
CA THR A 25 4.73 -18.51 -1.96
C THR A 25 4.94 -17.05 -2.34
N SER A 26 3.89 -16.37 -2.82
CA SER A 26 3.95 -14.95 -3.12
C SER A 26 4.22 -14.15 -1.86
N ARG A 27 4.87 -12.99 -2.01
CA ARG A 27 5.11 -12.04 -0.92
C ARG A 27 3.97 -11.04 -0.83
N ILE A 28 3.70 -10.55 0.37
CA ILE A 28 2.83 -9.38 0.58
C ILE A 28 3.74 -8.15 0.68
N THR A 29 3.34 -7.05 0.05
CA THR A 29 3.99 -5.75 0.19
C THR A 29 3.01 -4.69 0.70
N ILE A 30 3.54 -3.70 1.43
CA ILE A 30 2.77 -2.53 1.86
C ILE A 30 3.45 -1.28 1.27
N ASN A 31 2.85 -0.73 0.21
CA ASN A 31 3.36 0.46 -0.48
C ASN A 31 2.97 1.75 0.26
N PHE A 32 3.90 2.70 0.35
CA PHE A 32 3.71 3.99 1.03
C PHE A 32 4.71 5.05 0.54
N HIS A 33 4.49 6.31 0.94
CA HIS A 33 5.44 7.40 0.73
C HIS A 33 6.33 7.60 1.98
N PRO A 34 7.65 7.32 1.91
CA PRO A 34 8.53 7.29 3.08
C PRO A 34 8.88 8.68 3.64
N ASP A 35 8.59 9.71 2.87
CA ASP A 35 8.89 11.12 3.10
C ASP A 35 7.74 11.90 3.76
N ARG A 36 6.64 11.22 4.10
CA ARG A 36 5.48 11.83 4.78
C ARG A 36 5.74 12.06 6.27
N TYR A 37 4.86 12.86 6.87
CA TYR A 37 4.86 13.17 8.30
C TYR A 37 3.58 12.65 8.95
N THR A 38 3.63 12.34 10.25
CA THR A 38 2.45 12.06 11.06
C THR A 38 1.63 13.36 11.28
N PRO A 39 0.37 13.26 11.74
CA PRO A 39 -0.43 14.44 12.09
C PRO A 39 0.24 15.35 13.14
N GLU A 40 1.08 14.80 14.00
CA GLU A 40 1.87 15.52 15.02
C GLU A 40 3.16 16.14 14.45
N GLY A 41 3.40 16.03 13.14
CA GLY A 41 4.57 16.59 12.46
C GLY A 41 5.85 15.79 12.66
N GLN A 42 5.78 14.50 13.02
CA GLN A 42 6.96 13.64 13.11
C GLN A 42 7.24 12.97 11.76
N PRO A 43 8.51 12.82 11.32
CA PRO A 43 8.82 12.02 10.14
C PRO A 43 8.27 10.60 10.28
N LEU A 44 7.53 10.13 9.26
CA LEU A 44 6.78 8.88 9.32
C LEU A 44 7.65 7.68 9.69
N LEU A 45 8.84 7.55 9.07
CA LEU A 45 9.76 6.45 9.34
C LEU A 45 10.27 6.45 10.79
N LEU A 46 10.48 7.61 11.41
CA LEU A 46 10.88 7.71 12.81
C LEU A 46 9.74 7.32 13.76
N ALA A 47 8.50 7.69 13.42
CA ALA A 47 7.33 7.25 14.19
C ALA A 47 7.18 5.72 14.13
N ILE A 48 7.32 5.13 12.94
CA ILE A 48 7.31 3.68 12.75
C ILE A 48 8.45 3.00 13.53
N ALA A 49 9.67 3.54 13.46
CA ALA A 49 10.82 3.01 14.19
C ALA A 49 10.59 3.02 15.71
N LYS A 50 10.05 4.12 16.24
CA LYS A 50 9.71 4.28 17.66
C LYS A 50 8.65 3.28 18.11
N ASP A 51 7.63 3.06 17.28
CA ASP A 51 6.55 2.13 17.59
C ASP A 51 6.98 0.65 17.45
N GLY A 52 7.92 0.36 16.55
CA GLY A 52 8.37 -1.01 16.28
C GLY A 52 7.36 -1.86 15.49
N GLU A 53 6.27 -1.24 15.03
CA GLU A 53 5.13 -1.90 14.41
C GLU A 53 4.53 -1.03 13.30
N LEU A 54 3.94 -1.68 12.29
CA LEU A 54 3.09 -1.02 11.29
C LEU A 54 1.64 -1.00 11.78
N LYS A 55 1.12 0.22 11.96
CA LYS A 55 -0.21 0.49 12.52
C LYS A 55 -1.26 0.67 11.42
N SER A 56 -2.50 0.34 11.78
CA SER A 56 -3.65 0.53 10.90
C SER A 56 -4.09 2.00 10.86
N GLN A 57 -4.92 2.33 9.89
CA GLN A 57 -5.56 3.64 9.80
C GLN A 57 -6.37 4.01 11.05
N PHE A 58 -6.95 3.03 11.75
CA PHE A 58 -7.69 3.24 13.00
C PHE A 58 -6.79 3.74 14.14
N GLU A 59 -5.50 3.48 14.06
CA GLU A 59 -4.52 3.86 15.07
C GLU A 59 -3.79 5.15 14.69
N THR A 60 -3.54 5.37 13.41
CA THR A 60 -2.72 6.50 12.93
C THR A 60 -3.55 7.69 12.45
N ASN A 61 -4.81 7.47 12.07
CA ASN A 61 -5.63 8.44 11.35
C ASN A 61 -4.94 8.99 10.07
N THR A 62 -4.12 8.16 9.41
CA THR A 62 -3.43 8.49 8.15
C THR A 62 -3.72 7.46 7.06
N SER A 63 -3.73 7.88 5.79
CA SER A 63 -3.98 6.99 4.66
C SER A 63 -3.52 7.59 3.34
N ASN A 64 -3.02 6.74 2.43
CA ASN A 64 -2.84 7.09 1.02
C ASN A 64 -4.13 6.88 0.19
N GLY A 65 -5.19 6.36 0.82
CA GLY A 65 -6.55 6.20 0.32
C GLY A 65 -7.52 7.24 0.91
N GLY A 66 -8.75 6.82 1.22
CA GLY A 66 -9.73 7.66 1.94
C GLY A 66 -9.58 7.56 3.46
N LEU A 67 -9.85 8.66 4.18
CA LEU A 67 -9.87 8.74 5.65
C LEU A 67 -11.22 8.32 6.25
N THR A 68 -11.52 7.01 6.23
CA THR A 68 -12.85 6.49 6.60
C THR A 68 -12.83 5.39 7.68
N ALA A 69 -11.69 5.22 8.36
CA ALA A 69 -11.50 4.26 9.46
C ALA A 69 -11.94 4.83 10.82
N PHE A 70 -13.23 5.09 10.96
CA PHE A 70 -13.88 5.45 12.21
C PHE A 70 -15.25 4.78 12.26
N GLU A 71 -15.87 4.68 13.44
CA GLU A 71 -17.17 4.02 13.59
C GLU A 71 -18.23 4.62 12.63
N GLY A 72 -18.81 3.79 11.78
CA GLY A 72 -19.78 4.20 10.75
C GLY A 72 -19.16 4.75 9.44
N GLY A 73 -17.85 4.90 9.35
CA GLY A 73 -17.16 5.24 8.09
C GLY A 73 -17.02 4.05 7.13
N ASP A 74 -16.73 4.33 5.86
CA ASP A 74 -16.67 3.31 4.80
C ASP A 74 -15.71 2.15 5.11
N ARG A 75 -14.51 2.43 5.66
CA ARG A 75 -13.56 1.37 6.03
C ARG A 75 -14.10 0.53 7.20
N TRP A 76 -14.78 1.14 8.16
CA TRP A 76 -15.43 0.42 9.24
C TRP A 76 -16.54 -0.50 8.72
N LEU A 77 -17.43 0.02 7.88
CA LEU A 77 -18.53 -0.74 7.28
C LEU A 77 -18.04 -1.86 6.35
N TRP A 78 -16.97 -1.60 5.59
CA TRP A 78 -16.26 -2.61 4.80
C TRP A 78 -15.81 -3.79 5.67
N GLU A 79 -15.04 -3.51 6.72
CA GLU A 79 -14.52 -4.56 7.60
C GLU A 79 -15.64 -5.32 8.33
N GLN A 80 -16.69 -4.62 8.77
CA GLN A 80 -17.86 -5.26 9.39
C GLN A 80 -18.54 -6.23 8.42
N ARG A 81 -18.79 -5.81 7.17
CA ARG A 81 -19.44 -6.63 6.13
C ARG A 81 -18.59 -7.84 5.72
N VAL A 82 -17.29 -7.64 5.55
CA VAL A 82 -16.40 -8.65 4.97
C VAL A 82 -15.95 -9.67 5.99
N PHE A 83 -15.74 -9.26 7.24
CA PHE A 83 -15.35 -10.15 8.33
C PHE A 83 -16.51 -10.56 9.24
N ASP A 84 -17.75 -10.36 8.82
CA ASP A 84 -19.00 -10.69 9.54
C ASP A 84 -18.98 -10.21 11.00
N GLY A 85 -18.59 -8.95 11.20
CA GLY A 85 -18.56 -8.30 12.51
C GLY A 85 -17.44 -8.76 13.45
N ALA A 86 -16.47 -9.55 12.99
CA ALA A 86 -15.37 -10.05 13.83
C ALA A 86 -14.62 -8.93 14.58
N TYR A 87 -14.55 -7.73 13.98
CA TYR A 87 -13.83 -6.58 14.51
C TYR A 87 -14.68 -5.54 15.24
N ASP A 88 -16.00 -5.75 15.39
CA ASP A 88 -16.93 -4.73 15.92
C ASP A 88 -16.60 -4.32 17.36
N ARG A 89 -16.02 -5.23 18.14
CA ARG A 89 -15.58 -4.99 19.53
C ARG A 89 -14.09 -5.26 19.73
N ALA A 90 -13.34 -5.37 18.64
CA ALA A 90 -11.92 -5.65 18.70
C ALA A 90 -11.11 -4.39 19.03
N PRO A 91 -10.01 -4.51 19.77
CA PRO A 91 -8.98 -3.47 19.84
C PRO A 91 -8.49 -3.05 18.45
N MET A 92 -8.24 -1.75 18.26
CA MET A 92 -7.85 -1.19 16.95
C MET A 92 -6.55 -1.77 16.39
N ASN A 93 -5.60 -2.12 17.26
CA ASN A 93 -4.33 -2.74 16.86
C ASN A 93 -4.48 -4.15 16.26
N LEU A 94 -5.61 -4.83 16.53
CA LEU A 94 -5.92 -6.13 15.93
C LEU A 94 -6.60 -6.01 14.57
N ARG A 95 -7.14 -4.82 14.23
CA ARG A 95 -7.76 -4.59 12.92
C ARG A 95 -6.74 -4.77 11.79
N PRO A 96 -7.22 -5.13 10.58
CA PRO A 96 -6.34 -5.44 9.48
C PRO A 96 -5.46 -4.26 9.05
N LYS A 97 -4.20 -4.55 8.76
CA LYS A 97 -3.34 -3.68 7.97
C LYS A 97 -3.54 -4.01 6.48
N TYR A 98 -3.46 -3.01 5.62
CA TYR A 98 -3.73 -3.17 4.20
C TYR A 98 -2.43 -3.19 3.38
N GLY A 99 -2.31 -4.19 2.51
CA GLY A 99 -1.21 -4.35 1.56
C GLY A 99 -1.70 -5.00 0.27
N ALA A 100 -0.79 -5.58 -0.50
CA ALA A 100 -1.13 -6.32 -1.70
C ALA A 100 -0.20 -7.51 -1.94
N VAL A 101 -0.70 -8.54 -2.62
CA VAL A 101 0.07 -9.73 -2.97
C VAL A 101 0.92 -9.46 -4.22
N ASN A 102 2.24 -9.58 -4.11
CA ASN A 102 3.18 -9.37 -5.21
C ASN A 102 3.31 -10.61 -6.12
N PHE A 103 2.17 -11.14 -6.60
CA PHE A 103 2.15 -12.33 -7.46
C PHE A 103 2.76 -12.08 -8.85
N ARG A 104 2.83 -10.81 -9.27
CA ARG A 104 3.46 -10.39 -10.52
C ARG A 104 4.96 -10.14 -10.40
N ASN A 105 5.53 -10.24 -9.20
CA ASN A 105 6.94 -9.98 -8.91
C ASN A 105 7.41 -8.59 -9.37
N TYR A 106 6.58 -7.58 -9.15
CA TYR A 106 6.93 -6.20 -9.45
C TYR A 106 8.03 -5.71 -8.51
N ALA A 107 9.08 -5.14 -9.09
CA ALA A 107 10.24 -4.61 -8.36
C ALA A 107 9.92 -3.37 -7.51
N ASN A 108 8.80 -2.71 -7.79
CA ASN A 108 8.24 -1.59 -7.03
C ASN A 108 7.09 -1.99 -6.08
N GLY A 109 6.96 -3.27 -5.78
CA GLY A 109 5.91 -3.79 -4.92
C GLY A 109 4.57 -3.98 -5.65
N ALA A 110 3.64 -4.61 -4.96
CA ALA A 110 2.38 -5.07 -5.53
C ALA A 110 1.37 -3.95 -5.82
N SER A 111 1.42 -2.83 -5.08
CA SER A 111 0.44 -1.75 -5.21
C SER A 111 1.11 -0.36 -5.27
N PRO A 112 1.92 -0.09 -6.32
CA PRO A 112 2.66 1.17 -6.47
C PRO A 112 1.75 2.41 -6.52
N ARG A 113 0.45 2.24 -6.71
CA ARG A 113 -0.56 3.27 -6.53
C ARG A 113 -0.41 4.04 -5.20
N PHE A 114 0.03 3.37 -4.13
CA PHE A 114 0.04 3.94 -2.78
C PHE A 114 1.38 4.48 -2.31
N GLY A 115 2.43 4.38 -3.13
CA GLY A 115 3.64 5.14 -2.89
C GLY A 115 4.91 4.55 -3.47
N SER A 116 5.99 5.31 -3.32
CA SER A 116 7.30 5.09 -3.92
C SER A 116 8.22 4.16 -3.13
N ALA A 117 7.78 3.68 -1.97
CA ALA A 117 8.50 2.70 -1.17
C ALA A 117 7.55 1.58 -0.77
N PHE A 118 8.09 0.47 -0.32
CA PHE A 118 7.28 -0.59 0.26
C PHE A 118 8.03 -1.40 1.31
N PHE A 119 7.29 -1.91 2.28
CA PHE A 119 7.75 -3.00 3.13
C PHE A 119 7.45 -4.33 2.45
N GLU A 120 8.44 -5.22 2.33
CA GLU A 120 8.22 -6.62 1.99
C GLU A 120 8.05 -7.44 3.28
N LEU A 121 7.01 -8.26 3.34
CA LEU A 121 6.70 -9.06 4.53
C LEU A 121 7.30 -10.47 4.44
N LYS A 122 7.63 -11.04 5.60
CA LYS A 122 8.11 -12.42 5.73
C LYS A 122 7.02 -13.43 5.33
N PRO A 123 7.39 -14.65 4.88
CA PRO A 123 6.43 -15.57 4.25
C PRO A 123 5.29 -16.00 5.18
N HIS A 124 5.53 -16.12 6.48
CA HIS A 124 4.51 -16.55 7.45
C HIS A 124 3.34 -15.57 7.57
N VAL A 125 3.51 -14.30 7.16
CA VAL A 125 2.42 -13.31 7.20
C VAL A 125 1.30 -13.69 6.24
N LEU A 126 1.61 -14.41 5.16
CA LEU A 126 0.63 -14.90 4.19
C LEU A 126 -0.47 -15.75 4.85
N GLU A 127 -0.12 -16.53 5.88
CA GLU A 127 -1.04 -17.47 6.57
C GLU A 127 -2.07 -16.77 7.45
N ARG A 128 -1.76 -15.56 7.92
CA ARG A 128 -2.65 -14.74 8.77
C ARG A 128 -3.28 -13.57 8.03
N ALA A 129 -3.29 -13.62 6.69
CA ALA A 129 -3.90 -12.61 5.86
C ALA A 129 -5.05 -13.18 5.02
N THR A 130 -5.98 -12.31 4.66
CA THR A 130 -7.10 -12.62 3.75
C THR A 130 -7.06 -11.68 2.56
N TYR A 131 -7.67 -12.07 1.46
CA TYR A 131 -7.46 -11.42 0.18
C TYR A 131 -8.79 -11.17 -0.53
N CYS A 132 -8.84 -10.12 -1.35
CA CYS A 132 -9.91 -9.89 -2.30
C CYS A 132 -9.39 -9.38 -3.64
N TYR A 133 -10.18 -9.59 -4.69
CA TYR A 133 -9.97 -8.97 -5.99
C TYR A 133 -11.33 -8.67 -6.65
N PRO A 134 -11.54 -7.48 -7.25
CA PRO A 134 -10.70 -6.27 -7.17
C PRO A 134 -10.55 -5.74 -5.72
N ASP A 135 -9.89 -4.58 -5.55
CA ASP A 135 -9.67 -4.00 -4.22
C ASP A 135 -10.97 -3.57 -3.50
N SER A 136 -10.87 -3.19 -2.23
CA SER A 136 -12.03 -2.83 -1.39
C SER A 136 -12.87 -1.66 -1.90
N PHE A 137 -12.35 -0.79 -2.77
CA PHE A 137 -13.10 0.32 -3.34
C PHE A 137 -14.18 -0.16 -4.32
N PHE A 138 -13.95 -1.29 -5.00
CA PHE A 138 -14.87 -1.85 -5.99
C PHE A 138 -15.92 -2.81 -5.41
N GLU A 139 -16.03 -2.90 -4.08
CA GLU A 139 -16.96 -3.80 -3.38
C GLU A 139 -16.89 -5.26 -3.89
N PRO A 140 -15.73 -5.91 -3.84
CA PRO A 140 -15.50 -7.19 -4.49
C PRO A 140 -16.29 -8.32 -3.81
N GLU A 141 -16.60 -9.35 -4.59
CA GLU A 141 -17.26 -10.58 -4.13
C GLU A 141 -16.32 -11.80 -4.12
N ASP A 142 -15.14 -11.68 -4.74
CA ASP A 142 -14.16 -12.75 -4.79
C ASP A 142 -13.12 -12.58 -3.68
N PHE A 143 -13.14 -13.56 -2.77
CA PHE A 143 -12.27 -13.60 -1.60
C PHE A 143 -11.39 -14.85 -1.58
N ALA A 144 -10.29 -14.77 -0.83
CA ALA A 144 -9.44 -15.91 -0.54
C ALA A 144 -8.80 -15.83 0.84
N VAL A 145 -8.51 -16.99 1.40
CA VAL A 145 -7.44 -17.22 2.38
C VAL A 145 -6.17 -17.69 1.64
N SER A 146 -5.05 -17.88 2.36
CA SER A 146 -3.77 -18.25 1.75
C SER A 146 -3.86 -19.52 0.89
N GLU A 147 -4.62 -20.52 1.34
CA GLU A 147 -4.74 -21.80 0.68
C GLU A 147 -5.52 -21.71 -0.65
N THR A 148 -6.39 -20.71 -0.81
CA THR A 148 -7.21 -20.51 -2.01
C THR A 148 -6.78 -19.30 -2.85
N LEU A 149 -5.67 -18.64 -2.48
CA LEU A 149 -5.19 -17.41 -3.11
C LEU A 149 -4.94 -17.55 -4.62
N ASN A 150 -4.53 -18.75 -5.08
CA ASN A 150 -4.35 -19.01 -6.51
C ASN A 150 -5.61 -18.80 -7.35
N ASN A 151 -6.82 -18.89 -6.76
CA ASN A 151 -8.05 -18.55 -7.46
C ASN A 151 -8.09 -17.06 -7.82
N LEU A 152 -7.76 -16.16 -6.87
CA LEU A 152 -7.70 -14.72 -7.14
C LEU A 152 -6.58 -14.38 -8.11
N ILE A 153 -5.43 -15.06 -8.02
CA ILE A 153 -4.32 -14.88 -8.97
C ILE A 153 -4.78 -15.20 -10.39
N ASN A 154 -5.54 -16.27 -10.60
CA ASN A 154 -6.08 -16.61 -11.92
C ASN A 154 -7.04 -15.53 -12.44
N ILE A 155 -7.94 -15.03 -11.58
CA ILE A 155 -8.88 -13.96 -11.93
C ILE A 155 -8.10 -12.69 -12.30
N ALA A 156 -7.19 -12.22 -11.45
CA ALA A 156 -6.38 -11.03 -11.67
C ALA A 156 -5.49 -11.16 -12.92
N THR A 157 -4.91 -12.34 -13.17
CA THR A 157 -4.10 -12.59 -14.38
C THR A 157 -4.91 -12.47 -15.67
N SER A 158 -6.21 -12.77 -15.62
CA SER A 158 -7.11 -12.63 -16.78
C SER A 158 -7.71 -11.22 -16.95
N SER A 159 -7.49 -10.33 -15.98
CA SER A 159 -8.01 -8.97 -15.99
C SER A 159 -7.27 -8.07 -16.97
N THR A 160 -7.99 -7.08 -17.49
CA THR A 160 -7.43 -6.00 -18.32
C THR A 160 -7.49 -4.65 -17.59
N ALA A 161 -7.54 -4.67 -16.25
CA ALA A 161 -7.55 -3.47 -15.43
C ALA A 161 -6.29 -2.61 -15.66
N ASP A 162 -6.38 -1.31 -15.33
CA ASP A 162 -5.19 -0.46 -15.33
C ASP A 162 -4.15 -1.01 -14.34
N LEU A 163 -2.87 -0.83 -14.65
CA LEU A 163 -1.77 -1.32 -13.82
C LEU A 163 -1.89 -0.89 -12.35
N LEU A 164 -2.39 0.32 -12.09
CA LEU A 164 -2.52 0.82 -10.72
C LEU A 164 -3.69 0.22 -9.94
N ASP A 165 -4.63 -0.44 -10.62
CA ASP A 165 -5.80 -1.08 -10.03
C ASP A 165 -5.71 -2.63 -10.16
N ASP A 166 -4.65 -3.15 -10.78
CA ASP A 166 -4.43 -4.59 -11.02
C ASP A 166 -3.59 -5.24 -9.91
N TYR A 167 -4.11 -5.21 -8.69
CA TYR A 167 -3.50 -5.84 -7.53
C TYR A 167 -4.53 -6.61 -6.70
N ILE A 168 -4.08 -7.68 -6.05
CA ILE A 168 -4.89 -8.42 -5.05
C ILE A 168 -4.66 -7.75 -3.71
N GLU A 169 -5.70 -7.14 -3.15
CA GLU A 169 -5.64 -6.48 -1.84
C GLU A 169 -5.48 -7.55 -0.74
N ALA A 170 -4.55 -7.30 0.17
CA ALA A 170 -4.27 -8.15 1.32
C ALA A 170 -4.68 -7.44 2.62
N HIS A 171 -5.43 -8.15 3.46
CA HIS A 171 -5.84 -7.75 4.80
C HIS A 171 -5.02 -8.56 5.80
N ILE A 172 -4.08 -7.91 6.48
CA ILE A 172 -3.11 -8.54 7.36
C ILE A 172 -3.62 -8.43 8.80
N HIS A 173 -4.03 -9.56 9.38
CA HIS A 173 -4.76 -9.58 10.67
C HIS A 173 -3.82 -9.62 11.87
N GLY A 174 -4.16 -8.88 12.94
CA GLY A 174 -3.35 -8.79 14.15
C GLY A 174 -2.15 -7.83 14.03
N THR A 175 -1.36 -7.71 15.09
CA THR A 175 -0.17 -6.84 15.13
C THR A 175 0.82 -7.13 13.99
N LEU A 176 1.48 -6.10 13.45
CA LEU A 176 2.48 -6.23 12.39
C LEU A 176 3.83 -5.67 12.86
N SER A 177 4.68 -6.53 13.41
CA SER A 177 5.97 -6.17 14.00
C SER A 177 7.03 -5.96 12.93
N LEU A 178 7.82 -4.89 13.03
CA LEU A 178 8.97 -4.69 12.15
C LEU A 178 9.97 -5.83 12.29
N LYS A 179 10.28 -6.23 13.52
CA LYS A 179 11.30 -7.26 13.80
C LYS A 179 10.84 -8.63 13.32
N ASP A 180 9.61 -8.99 13.64
CA ASP A 180 9.15 -10.37 13.46
C ASP A 180 8.53 -10.59 12.08
N ASP A 181 7.87 -9.58 11.49
CA ASP A 181 7.05 -9.75 10.28
C ASP A 181 7.60 -9.08 9.03
N VAL A 182 8.48 -8.08 9.13
CA VAL A 182 9.03 -7.37 7.98
C VAL A 182 10.36 -7.99 7.56
N GLU A 183 10.49 -8.31 6.28
CA GLU A 183 11.73 -8.82 5.68
C GLU A 183 12.70 -7.67 5.40
N CYS A 184 12.23 -6.64 4.71
CA CYS A 184 13.00 -5.46 4.38
C CYS A 184 12.10 -4.25 4.06
N LEU A 185 12.70 -3.06 4.10
CA LEU A 185 12.17 -1.85 3.49
C LEU A 185 12.85 -1.65 2.14
N VAL A 186 12.07 -1.42 1.09
CA VAL A 186 12.56 -1.10 -0.25
C VAL A 186 12.25 0.36 -0.58
N LEU A 187 13.27 1.13 -0.95
CA LEU A 187 13.19 2.57 -1.21
C LEU A 187 13.48 2.93 -2.67
N ASP A 188 12.98 4.09 -3.09
CA ASP A 188 13.38 4.74 -4.34
C ASP A 188 14.81 5.33 -4.21
N PRO A 189 15.72 5.09 -5.17
CA PRO A 189 17.07 5.66 -5.19
C PRO A 189 17.16 7.18 -4.99
N VAL A 190 16.12 7.95 -5.29
CA VAL A 190 16.10 9.41 -5.01
C VAL A 190 16.26 9.76 -3.52
N PHE A 191 16.05 8.78 -2.62
CA PHE A 191 16.24 8.92 -1.19
C PHE A 191 17.64 8.53 -0.69
N GLN A 192 18.53 8.03 -1.55
CA GLN A 192 19.93 7.76 -1.19
C GLN A 192 20.66 9.05 -0.79
N ALA A 193 21.47 8.96 0.26
CA ALA A 193 22.19 10.06 0.90
C ALA A 193 21.29 11.23 1.33
N THR A 194 20.02 10.94 1.70
CA THR A 194 19.08 11.94 2.23
C THR A 194 18.72 11.66 3.69
N MET A 195 18.02 12.60 4.33
CA MET A 195 17.46 12.38 5.67
C MET A 195 16.46 11.21 5.71
N ILE A 196 15.79 10.89 4.61
CA ILE A 196 14.86 9.75 4.54
C ILE A 196 15.61 8.43 4.70
N GLU A 197 16.79 8.28 4.09
CA GLU A 197 17.65 7.10 4.32
C GLU A 197 18.09 7.04 5.79
N GLN A 198 18.46 8.17 6.40
CA GLN A 198 18.82 8.20 7.82
C GLN A 198 17.66 7.74 8.71
N TYR A 199 16.43 8.19 8.44
CA TYR A 199 15.25 7.75 9.18
C TYR A 199 14.93 6.27 8.95
N ALA A 200 15.17 5.76 7.74
CA ALA A 200 14.96 4.36 7.41
C ALA A 200 15.92 3.44 8.19
N LEU A 201 17.15 3.87 8.44
CA LEU A 201 18.13 3.11 9.22
C LEU A 201 17.68 2.88 10.68
N GLU A 202 16.92 3.83 11.25
CA GLU A 202 16.38 3.72 12.61
C GLU A 202 15.35 2.58 12.76
N LEU A 203 14.79 2.06 11.66
CA LEU A 203 13.86 0.93 11.70
C LEU A 203 14.52 -0.38 12.13
N GLY A 204 15.85 -0.49 12.02
CA GLY A 204 16.60 -1.70 12.40
C GLY A 204 16.33 -2.93 11.52
N ILE A 205 15.80 -2.73 10.30
CA ILE A 205 15.55 -3.77 9.30
C ILE A 205 16.40 -3.55 8.03
N PRO A 206 16.64 -4.60 7.22
CA PRO A 206 17.37 -4.44 5.96
C PRO A 206 16.72 -3.40 5.03
N ILE A 207 17.55 -2.57 4.39
CA ILE A 207 17.14 -1.61 3.37
C ILE A 207 17.59 -2.13 2.00
N GLN A 208 16.68 -2.10 1.04
CA GLN A 208 16.96 -2.38 -0.38
C GLN A 208 16.49 -1.21 -1.24
N TRP A 209 16.89 -1.21 -2.51
CA TRP A 209 16.57 -0.16 -3.46
C TRP A 209 15.98 -0.77 -4.73
N HIS A 210 14.89 -0.19 -5.21
CA HIS A 210 14.32 -0.55 -6.51
C HIS A 210 14.87 0.35 -7.62
N ASN A 211 14.40 0.24 -8.87
CA ASN A 211 14.99 0.95 -10.02
C ASN A 211 14.70 2.46 -10.05
N GLY A 212 13.66 2.91 -9.35
CA GLY A 212 13.32 4.32 -9.18
C GLY A 212 12.23 4.78 -10.14
N TYR A 213 11.61 5.90 -9.78
CA TYR A 213 10.58 6.55 -10.58
C TYR A 213 11.08 7.86 -11.19
N GLN A 214 10.91 8.00 -12.50
CA GLN A 214 11.15 9.24 -13.21
C GLN A 214 10.26 9.33 -14.45
N LEU A 215 9.60 10.47 -14.65
CA LEU A 215 8.71 10.68 -15.79
C LEU A 215 8.91 12.08 -16.38
N SER A 216 8.98 12.17 -17.71
CA SER A 216 9.03 13.47 -18.38
C SER A 216 7.63 14.06 -18.58
N ILE A 217 7.55 15.39 -18.58
CA ILE A 217 6.31 16.09 -18.92
C ILE A 217 5.88 15.80 -20.37
N GLU A 218 6.84 15.55 -21.26
CA GLU A 218 6.56 15.11 -22.63
C GLU A 218 5.80 13.78 -22.67
N THR A 219 6.21 12.79 -21.85
CA THR A 219 5.48 11.52 -21.75
C THR A 219 4.12 11.72 -21.11
N MET A 220 3.99 12.55 -20.07
CA MET A 220 2.68 12.86 -19.48
C MET A 220 1.70 13.45 -20.52
N ASN A 221 2.17 14.34 -21.39
CA ASN A 221 1.37 14.95 -22.47
C ASN A 221 0.79 13.91 -23.46
N GLN A 222 1.35 12.71 -23.53
CA GLN A 222 0.81 11.62 -24.37
C GLN A 222 -0.46 10.99 -23.78
N TYR A 223 -0.77 11.25 -22.51
CA TYR A 223 -1.88 10.66 -21.77
C TYR A 223 -2.78 11.70 -21.07
N PRO A 224 -3.28 12.73 -21.76
CA PRO A 224 -4.01 13.84 -21.15
C PRO A 224 -5.26 13.42 -20.36
N ASP A 225 -5.90 12.33 -20.79
CA ASP A 225 -7.16 11.85 -20.21
C ASP A 225 -6.96 10.92 -18.99
N TYR A 226 -5.72 10.55 -18.63
CA TYR A 226 -5.50 9.58 -17.55
C TYR A 226 -5.92 10.13 -16.18
N ARG A 227 -5.48 11.36 -15.85
CA ARG A 227 -5.98 12.11 -14.68
C ARG A 227 -6.50 13.51 -15.04
N GLY A 228 -6.22 14.01 -16.24
CA GLY A 228 -6.60 15.34 -16.68
C GLY A 228 -5.39 16.25 -16.91
N VAL A 229 -5.56 17.18 -17.86
CA VAL A 229 -4.53 18.15 -18.29
C VAL A 229 -4.09 19.07 -17.15
N GLN A 230 -4.99 19.41 -16.23
CA GLN A 230 -4.67 20.26 -15.08
C GLN A 230 -3.54 19.68 -14.21
N PHE A 231 -3.43 18.36 -14.09
CA PHE A 231 -2.36 17.72 -13.33
C PHE A 231 -1.05 17.62 -14.11
N ILE A 232 -1.10 17.70 -15.44
CA ILE A 232 0.09 17.81 -16.28
C ILE A 232 0.69 19.21 -16.16
N GLU A 233 -0.15 20.24 -16.17
CA GLU A 233 0.32 21.62 -15.94
C GLU A 233 0.86 21.81 -14.53
N LEU A 234 0.20 21.25 -13.50
CA LEU A 234 0.75 21.24 -12.14
C LEU A 234 2.10 20.49 -12.08
N ALA A 235 2.22 19.34 -12.75
CA ALA A 235 3.49 18.64 -12.84
C ALA A 235 4.58 19.47 -13.54
N ARG A 236 4.21 20.30 -14.52
CA ARG A 236 5.15 21.21 -15.21
C ARG A 236 5.72 22.26 -14.26
N GLU A 237 4.91 22.76 -13.33
CA GLU A 237 5.37 23.71 -12.30
C GLU A 237 6.36 23.07 -11.32
N LEU A 238 6.19 21.77 -11.01
CA LEU A 238 7.03 21.02 -10.08
C LEU A 238 8.28 20.40 -10.73
N ALA A 239 8.26 20.21 -12.04
CA ALA A 239 9.30 19.52 -12.78
C ALA A 239 10.65 20.26 -12.74
N ARG A 240 11.74 19.49 -12.64
CA ARG A 240 13.11 19.99 -12.85
C ARG A 240 13.63 19.47 -14.17
N ASP A 241 14.08 20.37 -15.02
CA ASP A 241 14.56 20.04 -16.38
C ASP A 241 13.53 19.21 -17.19
N GLY A 242 12.24 19.49 -16.97
CA GLY A 242 11.14 18.78 -17.63
C GLY A 242 10.86 17.36 -17.10
N MET A 243 11.47 16.98 -15.97
CA MET A 243 11.33 15.67 -15.34
C MET A 243 10.70 15.78 -13.95
N ILE A 244 9.91 14.78 -13.59
CA ILE A 244 9.35 14.61 -12.24
C ILE A 244 9.78 13.26 -11.65
N ASP A 245 10.00 13.24 -10.34
CA ASP A 245 10.36 12.05 -9.57
C ASP A 245 9.64 12.03 -8.22
N ALA A 246 9.80 10.93 -7.46
CA ALA A 246 9.12 10.76 -6.18
C ALA A 246 9.53 11.83 -5.15
N LYS A 247 10.78 12.32 -5.21
CA LYS A 247 11.31 13.32 -4.28
C LYS A 247 10.66 14.68 -4.52
N LEU A 248 10.50 15.10 -5.77
CA LEU A 248 9.86 16.37 -6.12
C LEU A 248 8.41 16.40 -5.63
N LEU A 249 7.66 15.32 -5.83
CA LEU A 249 6.29 15.21 -5.31
C LEU A 249 6.25 15.25 -3.79
N GLY A 250 7.23 14.62 -3.14
CA GLY A 250 7.40 14.68 -1.71
C GLY A 250 7.58 16.08 -1.14
N LEU A 251 8.51 16.84 -1.72
CA LEU A 251 8.77 18.24 -1.36
C LEU A 251 7.55 19.13 -1.64
N ALA A 252 6.80 18.86 -2.72
CA ALA A 252 5.58 19.59 -3.03
C ALA A 252 4.55 19.51 -1.90
N VAL A 253 4.35 18.31 -1.33
CA VAL A 253 3.43 18.11 -0.19
C VAL A 253 4.02 18.68 1.09
N THR A 254 5.28 18.39 1.39
CA THR A 254 5.84 18.59 2.75
C THR A 254 6.41 19.97 3.00
N GLU A 255 7.00 20.61 1.97
CA GLU A 255 7.68 21.90 2.11
C GLU A 255 6.94 23.04 1.39
N GLN A 256 6.23 22.73 0.31
CA GLN A 256 5.53 23.72 -0.51
C GLN A 256 4.02 23.76 -0.25
N HIS A 257 3.50 22.84 0.58
CA HIS A 257 2.11 22.80 1.03
C HIS A 257 1.07 22.70 -0.10
N PHE A 258 1.41 22.03 -1.20
CA PHE A 258 0.44 21.67 -2.21
C PHE A 258 -0.59 20.68 -1.66
N ASP A 259 -1.80 20.73 -2.20
CA ASP A 259 -2.86 19.78 -1.85
C ASP A 259 -2.43 18.35 -2.19
N GLU A 260 -2.49 17.46 -1.19
CA GLU A 260 -2.02 16.08 -1.34
C GLU A 260 -2.87 15.27 -2.33
N GLN A 261 -4.16 15.58 -2.48
CA GLN A 261 -5.01 14.90 -3.47
C GLN A 261 -4.62 15.28 -4.89
N ASP A 262 -4.22 16.53 -5.13
CA ASP A 262 -3.72 16.96 -6.43
C ASP A 262 -2.35 16.32 -6.73
N ILE A 263 -1.42 16.33 -5.77
CA ILE A 263 -0.11 15.67 -5.93
C ILE A 263 -0.27 14.16 -6.15
N LYS A 264 -1.24 13.52 -5.49
CA LYS A 264 -1.56 12.10 -5.71
C LYS A 264 -1.96 11.80 -7.16
N LYS A 265 -2.60 12.74 -7.88
CA LYS A 265 -2.91 12.54 -9.30
C LYS A 265 -1.65 12.54 -10.16
N ILE A 266 -0.66 13.35 -9.80
CA ILE A 266 0.66 13.35 -10.46
C ILE A 266 1.43 12.07 -10.10
N TRP A 267 1.36 11.63 -8.84
CA TRP A 267 1.92 10.34 -8.43
C TRP A 267 1.36 9.20 -9.28
N HIS A 268 0.07 9.18 -9.58
CA HIS A 268 -0.49 8.14 -10.45
C HIS A 268 0.13 8.12 -11.86
N TYR A 269 0.41 9.28 -12.47
CA TYR A 269 1.16 9.28 -13.74
C TYR A 269 2.54 8.68 -13.56
N LEU A 270 3.27 9.14 -12.54
CA LEU A 270 4.63 8.69 -12.25
C LEU A 270 4.69 7.17 -11.98
N ALA A 271 3.77 6.66 -11.16
CA ALA A 271 3.67 5.25 -10.81
C ALA A 271 3.30 4.38 -12.02
N ARG A 272 2.45 4.89 -12.93
CA ARG A 272 1.93 4.16 -14.08
C ARG A 272 2.89 4.11 -15.27
N PHE A 273 3.63 5.20 -15.50
CA PHE A 273 4.42 5.42 -16.72
C PHE A 273 5.90 5.71 -16.48
N GLY A 274 6.30 5.96 -15.23
CA GLY A 274 7.65 6.45 -14.90
C GLY A 274 8.54 5.45 -14.17
N TYR A 275 8.13 4.19 -13.97
CA TYR A 275 9.00 3.21 -13.35
C TYR A 275 10.13 2.80 -14.30
N ARG A 276 11.38 2.83 -13.81
CA ARG A 276 12.57 2.58 -14.62
C ARG A 276 12.83 1.08 -14.80
N ALA A 277 13.14 0.69 -16.03
CA ALA A 277 13.54 -0.69 -16.37
C ALA A 277 14.94 -1.00 -15.83
#